data_AF-A0A968H7I8-F1
#
_entry.id   AF-A0A968H7I8-F1
#
_cell.length_a   1.000
_cell.length_b   1.000
_cell.length_c   1.000
_cell.angle_alpha   90.00
_cell.angle_beta   90.00
_cell.angle_gamma   90.00
#
_symmetry.space_group_name_H-M   'P 1'
#
loop_
_entity.id
_entity.type
_entity.pdbx_description
1 polymer ?
#
loop_
_entity_poly.entity_id
_entity_poly.type
_entity_poly.pdbx_seq_one_letter_code
_entity_poly.pdbx_strand_id
1 'polypeptide(L)' 'MKKQIDELRPEYDLSQLKGCVRGKHAHLIKQGINIVRLEADVAEVFHDDASVNEALRTLIRLNKQKPQRLASA' A
#
# COMPACT_ATOMS: atom_id res chain seq x y z
N MET A 1 16.10 37.57 10.13
CA MET A 1 15.39 36.28 10.23
C MET A 1 14.47 36.16 9.03
N LYS A 2 14.57 35.10 8.24
CA LYS A 2 13.75 34.92 7.02
C LYS A 2 12.31 34.62 7.45
N LYS A 3 11.37 35.46 7.03
CA LYS A 3 9.93 35.25 7.20
C LYS A 3 9.56 34.04 6.34
N GLN A 4 9.36 32.90 6.97
CA GLN A 4 8.90 31.69 6.31
C GLN A 4 7.50 32.01 5.78
N ILE A 5 7.38 32.07 4.46
CA ILE A 5 6.09 32.27 3.81
C ILE A 5 5.28 31.04 4.18
N ASP A 6 4.11 31.26 4.76
CA ASP A 6 3.20 30.20 5.13
C ASP A 6 2.65 29.57 3.85
N GLU A 7 3.28 28.50 3.38
CA GLU A 7 2.89 27.75 2.18
C GLU A 7 1.64 26.89 2.42
N LEU A 8 1.11 26.87 3.65
CA LEU A 8 -0.11 26.15 3.98
C LEU A 8 -1.31 26.85 3.37
N ARG A 9 -2.24 26.05 2.82
CA ARG A 9 -3.50 26.60 2.35
C ARG A 9 -4.31 27.12 3.54
N PRO A 10 -5.17 28.15 3.35
CA PRO A 10 -5.94 28.75 4.43
C PRO A 10 -6.80 27.78 5.23
N GLU A 11 -7.19 26.64 4.63
CA GLU A 11 -7.99 25.61 5.30
C GLU A 11 -7.18 24.76 6.29
N TYR A 12 -5.85 24.81 6.23
CA TYR A 12 -4.95 24.05 7.11
C TYR A 12 -4.44 24.89 8.28
N ASP A 13 -5.25 25.02 9.33
CA ASP A 13 -4.81 25.59 10.61
C ASP A 13 -4.20 24.51 11.51
N LEU A 14 -2.86 24.49 11.59
CA LEU A 14 -2.11 23.54 12.42
C LEU A 14 -2.39 23.71 13.92
N SER A 15 -2.89 24.87 14.37
CA SER A 15 -3.24 25.07 15.78
C SER A 15 -4.50 24.30 16.20
N GLN A 16 -5.33 23.88 15.23
CA GLN A 16 -6.49 23.01 15.47
C GLN A 16 -6.12 21.55 15.66
N LEU A 17 -4.88 21.15 15.29
CA LEU A 17 -4.42 19.78 15.40
C LEU A 17 -4.14 19.40 16.85
N LYS A 18 -5.17 18.90 17.54
CA LYS A 18 -5.08 18.40 18.92
C LYS A 18 -4.81 16.90 18.92
N GLY A 19 -3.91 16.44 19.80
CA GLY A 19 -3.65 15.01 20.00
C GLY A 19 -2.76 14.35 18.93
N CYS A 20 -2.01 15.13 18.14
CA CYS A 20 -1.02 14.59 17.21
C CYS A 20 0.18 13.97 17.97
N VAL A 21 0.38 12.67 17.80
CA VAL A 21 1.52 11.94 18.38
C VAL A 21 2.49 11.56 17.27
N ARG A 22 3.74 12.02 17.39
CA ARG A 22 4.81 11.67 16.44
C ARG A 22 4.99 10.14 16.44
N GLY A 23 4.91 9.54 15.25
CA GLY A 23 5.12 8.11 15.08
C GLY A 23 3.97 7.21 15.52
N LYS A 24 2.73 7.72 15.60
CA LYS A 24 1.51 6.95 15.93
C LYS A 24 1.40 5.59 15.20
N HIS A 25 1.87 5.52 13.96
CA HIS A 25 1.87 4.30 13.14
C HIS A 25 3.29 3.81 12.78
N ALA A 26 4.34 4.35 13.41
CA ALA A 26 5.71 4.00 13.08
C ALA A 26 6.01 2.52 13.33
N HIS A 27 5.37 1.90 14.32
CA HIS A 27 5.50 0.47 14.58
C HIS A 27 4.92 -0.38 13.44
N LEU A 28 3.74 -0.04 12.94
CA LEU A 28 3.09 -0.72 11.81
C LEU A 28 3.93 -0.63 10.52
N ILE A 29 4.52 0.54 10.27
CA ILE A 29 5.42 0.72 9.13
C ILE A 29 6.70 -0.11 9.31
N LYS A 30 7.27 -0.16 10.52
CA LYS A 30 8.43 -1.01 10.83
C LYS A 30 8.16 -2.51 10.71
N GLN A 31 6.91 -2.94 10.89
CA GLN A 31 6.49 -4.32 10.66
C GLN A 31 6.45 -4.72 9.17
N GLY A 32 6.75 -3.77 8.25
CA GLY A 32 6.89 -4.07 6.83
C GLY A 32 5.57 -4.10 6.07
N ILE A 33 4.58 -3.30 6.49
CA ILE A 33 3.35 -3.12 5.71
C ILE A 33 3.71 -2.41 4.41
N ASN A 34 3.78 -3.17 3.31
CA ASN A 34 3.97 -2.62 1.97
C ASN A 34 2.60 -2.23 1.41
N ILE A 35 2.39 -0.94 1.18
CA ILE A 35 1.15 -0.43 0.58
C ILE A 35 1.33 -0.42 -0.93
N VAL A 36 0.58 -1.25 -1.63
CA VAL A 36 0.57 -1.33 -3.10
C VAL A 36 -0.75 -0.79 -3.61
N ARG A 37 -0.69 0.21 -4.49
CA ARG A 37 -1.88 0.76 -5.16
C ARG A 37 -2.25 -0.15 -6.33
N LEU A 38 -3.50 -0.61 -6.35
CA LEU A 38 -4.08 -1.30 -7.50
C LEU A 38 -4.53 -0.29 -8.54
N GLU A 39 -4.50 -0.70 -9.81
CA GLU A 39 -5.17 0.04 -10.88
C GLU A 39 -6.69 -0.02 -10.71
N ALA A 40 -7.40 0.96 -11.28
CA ALA A 40 -8.83 1.16 -11.03
C ALA A 40 -9.68 -0.05 -11.43
N ASP A 41 -9.39 -0.64 -12.58
CA ASP A 41 -10.04 -1.83 -13.11
C ASP A 41 -9.89 -3.05 -12.18
N VAL A 42 -8.71 -3.22 -11.59
CA VAL A 42 -8.44 -4.30 -10.63
C VAL A 42 -9.14 -4.03 -9.31
N ALA A 43 -9.13 -2.78 -8.83
CA ALA A 43 -9.79 -2.38 -7.59
C ALA A 43 -11.31 -2.48 -7.64
N GLU A 44 -11.92 -2.34 -8.83
CA GLU A 44 -13.36 -2.54 -9.02
C GLU A 44 -13.78 -4.01 -8.85
N VAL A 45 -12.88 -4.95 -9.15
CA VAL A 45 -13.16 -6.39 -9.09
C VAL A 45 -12.95 -6.97 -7.69
N PHE A 46 -11.96 -6.47 -6.93
CA PHE A 46 -11.59 -7.01 -5.63
C PHE A 46 -12.02 -6.08 -4.48
N HIS A 47 -12.76 -6.63 -3.51
CA HIS A 47 -13.31 -5.87 -2.39
C HIS A 47 -12.27 -5.53 -1.31
N ASP A 48 -11.30 -6.41 -1.08
CA ASP A 48 -10.29 -6.27 -0.03
C ASP A 48 -8.94 -6.93 -0.40
N ASP A 49 -7.92 -6.69 0.42
CA ASP A 49 -6.58 -7.24 0.23
C ASP A 49 -6.52 -8.77 0.42
N ALA A 50 -7.41 -9.34 1.25
CA ALA A 50 -7.48 -10.77 1.47
C ALA A 50 -7.84 -11.52 0.17
N SER A 51 -8.86 -11.03 -0.56
CA SER A 51 -9.32 -11.60 -1.83
C SER A 51 -8.27 -11.52 -2.93
N VAL A 52 -7.55 -10.39 -3.04
CA VAL A 52 -6.43 -10.23 -3.99
C VAL A 52 -5.32 -11.23 -3.69
N ASN A 53 -4.92 -11.32 -2.42
CA ASN A 53 -3.84 -12.21 -2.01
C ASN A 53 -4.19 -13.69 -2.21
N GLU A 54 -5.44 -14.08 -2.00
CA GLU A 54 -5.90 -15.44 -2.29
C GLU A 54 -5.79 -15.77 -3.79
N ALA A 55 -6.27 -14.88 -4.66
CA ALA A 55 -6.19 -15.04 -6.11
C ALA A 55 -4.73 -15.21 -6.58
N LEU A 56 -3.83 -14.34 -6.12
CA LEU A 56 -2.40 -14.42 -6.44
C LEU A 56 -1.75 -15.72 -5.93
N ARG A 57 -2.09 -16.16 -4.72
CA ARG A 57 -1.61 -17.45 -4.18
C ARG A 57 -2.09 -18.63 -5.01
N THR A 58 -3.32 -18.59 -5.52
CA THR A 58 -3.83 -19.62 -6.44
C THR A 58 -3.02 -19.67 -7.73
N LEU A 59 -2.72 -18.52 -8.34
CA LEU A 59 -1.86 -18.47 -9.52
C LEU A 59 -0.45 -19.01 -9.24
N ILE A 60 0.14 -18.70 -8.09
CA ILE A 60 1.44 -19.23 -7.68
C ILE A 60 1.39 -20.77 -7.56
N ARG A 61 0.33 -21.32 -6.94
CA ARG A 61 0.16 -22.77 -6.82
C ARG A 61 0.04 -23.45 -8.18
N LEU A 62 -0.78 -22.89 -9.08
CA LEU A 62 -0.95 -23.41 -10.44
C LEU A 62 0.36 -23.41 -11.23
N ASN A 63 1.16 -22.33 -11.10
CA ASN A 63 2.44 -22.25 -11.78
C ASN A 63 3.47 -23.25 -11.22
N LYS A 64 3.49 -23.48 -9.90
CA LYS A 64 4.34 -24.50 -9.27
C LYS A 64 3.98 -25.93 -9.65
N GLN A 65 2.73 -26.19 -10.01
CA GLN A 65 2.24 -27.51 -10.41
C GLN A 65 2.52 -27.83 -11.88
N LYS A 66 2.91 -26.85 -12.71
CA LYS A 66 3.43 -27.12 -14.04
C LYS A 66 4.85 -27.69 -13.89
N PRO A 67 5.10 -28.99 -14.17
CA PRO A 67 6.47 -29.42 -14.39
C PRO A 67 7.01 -28.59 -15.55
N GLN A 68 8.21 -28.05 -15.39
CA GLN A 68 8.98 -27.39 -16.43
C GLN A 68 9.22 -28.42 -17.55
N ARG A 69 8.23 -28.60 -18.45
CA ARG A 69 8.37 -29.52 -19.58
C ARG A 69 9.26 -28.82 -20.61
N LEU A 70 10.52 -29.27 -20.62
CA LEU A 70 11.44 -29.31 -21.75
C LEU A 70 11.89 -27.93 -22.27
N ALA A 71 12.96 -27.41 -21.67
CA ALA A 71 14.01 -26.80 -22.47
C ALA A 71 14.88 -27.94 -23.03
N SER A 72 14.46 -28.49 -24.17
CA SER A 72 15.30 -29.29 -25.04
C SER A 72 14.78 -29.13 -26.47
N ALA A 73 15.39 -28.19 -27.19
CA ALA A 73 15.46 -28.12 -28.63
C ALA A 73 16.83 -27.50 -28.97
#